data_AF-A0AAV8CQ07-F1
#
_entry.id   AF-A0AAV8CQ07-F1
#
_cell.length_a   1.000
_cell.length_b   1.000
_cell.length_c   1.000
_cell.angle_alpha   90.00
_cell.angle_beta   90.00
_cell.angle_gamma   90.00
#
_symmetry.space_group_name_H-M   'P 1'
#
loop_
_entity.id
_entity.type
_entity.pdbx_description
1 polymer ?
#
loop_
_entity_poly.entity_id
_entity_poly.type
_entity_poly.pdbx_seq_one_letter_code
_entity_poly.pdbx_strand_id
1 'polypeptide(L)'
;MQIELRHLRGEDINSLQPQELIAIEASLETGVEAVRAARMRIWEELKKRTSRLEKEHNELCFKWHKQMPIDATNLREMDLSYYQLDREFAPQIPMAFRVQPSHPNLQDN
;
A
#
# COMPACT_ATOMS: atom_id res chain seq x y z
N MET A 1 -10.68 7.48 41.09
CA MET A 1 -10.23 7.57 39.69
C MET A 1 -8.74 7.82 39.50
N GLN A 2 -8.15 8.96 39.88
CA GLN A 2 -6.70 9.19 39.62
C GLN A 2 -5.78 8.18 40.34
N ILE A 3 -6.09 7.85 41.60
CA ILE A 3 -5.33 6.87 42.39
C ILE A 3 -5.45 5.46 41.78
N GLU A 4 -6.64 5.06 41.33
CA GLU A 4 -6.86 3.77 40.67
C GLU A 4 -6.08 3.66 39.34
N LEU A 5 -6.01 4.75 38.57
CA LEU A 5 -5.20 4.77 37.34
C LEU A 5 -3.70 4.65 37.63
N ARG A 6 -3.23 5.19 38.75
CA ARG A 6 -1.85 5.01 39.22
C ARG A 6 -1.60 3.54 39.56
N HIS A 7 -2.51 2.88 40.26
CA HIS A 7 -2.41 1.45 40.56
C HIS A 7 -2.41 0.57 39.31
N LEU A 8 -3.29 0.86 38.34
CA LEU A 8 -3.32 0.16 37.05
C LEU A 8 -2.04 0.36 36.23
N ARG A 9 -1.32 1.48 36.45
CA ARG A 9 0.00 1.75 35.85
C ARG A 9 1.15 1.09 36.61
N GLY A 10 0.88 0.46 37.75
CA GLY A 10 1.88 -0.15 38.62
C GLY A 10 2.54 0.82 39.61
N GLU A 11 1.90 1.95 39.90
CA GLU A 11 2.33 2.90 40.93
C GLU A 11 1.63 2.62 42.27
N ASP A 12 2.29 2.99 43.39
CA ASP A 12 1.79 2.86 44.77
C ASP A 12 1.33 1.43 45.18
N ILE A 13 1.85 0.40 44.53
CA ILE A 13 1.47 -1.02 44.72
C ILE A 13 1.64 -1.48 46.18
N ASN A 14 2.68 -0.99 46.87
CA ASN A 14 2.98 -1.38 48.26
C ASN A 14 1.92 -0.95 49.27
N SER A 15 0.99 -0.07 48.88
CA SER A 15 -0.12 0.38 49.74
C SER A 15 -1.35 -0.52 49.65
N LEU A 16 -1.37 -1.46 48.68
CA LEU A 16 -2.53 -2.30 48.38
C LEU A 16 -2.48 -3.63 49.10
N GLN A 17 -3.66 -4.15 49.43
CA GLN A 17 -3.82 -5.49 49.99
C GLN A 17 -3.72 -6.57 48.90
N PRO A 18 -3.33 -7.82 49.24
CA PRO A 18 -3.23 -8.90 48.27
C PRO A 18 -4.49 -9.14 47.42
N GLN A 19 -5.68 -8.94 48.00
CA GLN A 19 -6.95 -9.09 47.28
C GLN A 19 -7.14 -8.03 46.18
N GLU A 20 -6.71 -6.80 46.44
CA GLU A 20 -6.79 -5.69 45.48
C GLU A 20 -5.82 -5.91 44.33
N LEU A 21 -4.63 -6.45 44.62
CA LEU A 21 -3.63 -6.80 43.61
C LEU A 21 -4.11 -7.90 42.67
N ILE A 22 -4.75 -8.96 43.19
CA ILE A 22 -5.33 -10.04 42.38
C ILE A 22 -6.43 -9.49 41.45
N ALA A 23 -7.28 -8.60 41.95
CA ALA A 23 -8.33 -7.99 41.14
C ALA A 23 -7.75 -7.12 40.02
N ILE A 24 -6.71 -6.34 40.31
CA ILE A 24 -5.99 -5.53 39.32
C ILE A 24 -5.35 -6.43 38.26
N GLU A 25 -4.63 -7.47 38.67
CA GLU A 25 -3.96 -8.42 37.76
C GLU A 25 -4.97 -9.04 36.78
N ALA A 26 -6.07 -9.61 37.28
CA ALA A 26 -7.11 -10.21 36.44
C ALA A 26 -7.72 -9.20 35.46
N SER A 27 -7.95 -7.95 35.89
CA SER A 27 -8.48 -6.89 35.04
C SER A 27 -7.49 -6.47 33.95
N LEU A 28 -6.20 -6.38 34.27
CA LEU A 28 -5.14 -6.03 33.33
C LEU A 28 -4.91 -7.15 32.33
N GLU A 29 -4.87 -8.40 32.77
CA GLU A 29 -4.73 -9.58 31.90
C GLU A 29 -5.87 -9.61 30.88
N THR A 30 -7.12 -9.53 31.35
CA THR A 30 -8.30 -9.47 30.48
C THR A 30 -8.25 -8.28 29.52
N GLY A 31 -7.86 -7.10 30.03
CA GLY A 31 -7.75 -5.88 29.22
C GLY A 31 -6.69 -5.99 28.12
N VAL A 32 -5.52 -6.55 28.43
CA VAL A 32 -4.43 -6.77 27.48
C VAL A 32 -4.85 -7.76 26.40
N GLU A 33 -5.51 -8.86 26.79
CA GLU A 33 -6.05 -9.83 25.82
C GLU A 33 -7.07 -9.20 24.89
N ALA A 34 -8.02 -8.43 25.43
CA ALA A 34 -9.04 -7.75 24.63
C ALA A 34 -8.42 -6.75 23.63
N VAL A 35 -7.42 -5.97 24.06
CA VAL A 35 -6.70 -5.03 23.19
C VAL A 35 -5.94 -5.76 22.09
N ARG A 36 -5.26 -6.87 22.42
CA ARG A 36 -4.55 -7.70 21.43
C ARG A 36 -5.52 -8.28 20.41
N ALA A 37 -6.66 -8.81 20.86
CA ALA A 37 -7.69 -9.35 19.97
C ALA A 37 -8.26 -8.28 19.04
N ALA A 38 -8.57 -7.08 19.57
CA ALA A 38 -9.05 -5.96 18.77
C ALA A 38 -8.01 -5.52 17.72
N ARG A 39 -6.74 -5.42 18.10
CA ARG A 39 -5.64 -5.08 17.18
C ARG A 39 -5.50 -6.11 16.07
N MET A 40 -5.55 -7.40 16.40
CA MET A 40 -5.49 -8.48 15.41
C MET A 40 -6.67 -8.42 14.45
N ARG A 41 -7.89 -8.20 14.95
CA ARG A 41 -9.08 -8.06 14.10
C ARG A 41 -8.94 -6.93 13.08
N ILE A 42 -8.50 -5.75 13.53
CA ILE A 42 -8.28 -4.59 12.66
C ILE A 42 -7.23 -4.92 11.60
N TRP A 43 -6.12 -5.54 11.99
CA TRP A 43 -5.07 -5.92 11.06
C TRP A 43 -5.55 -6.93 10.00
N GLU A 44 -6.32 -7.94 10.40
CA GLU A 44 -6.90 -8.92 9.48
C GLU A 44 -7.88 -8.28 8.49
N GLU A 45 -8.73 -7.37 8.95
CA GLU A 45 -9.63 -6.62 8.07
C GLU A 45 -8.85 -5.77 7.07
N LEU A 46 -7.82 -5.05 7.51
CA LEU A 46 -6.96 -4.27 6.62
C LEU A 46 -6.28 -5.15 5.58
N LYS A 47 -5.71 -6.29 6.00
CA LYS A 47 -5.07 -7.26 5.09
C LYS A 47 -6.04 -7.82 4.05
N LYS A 48 -7.28 -8.10 4.44
CA LYS A 48 -8.33 -8.54 3.50
C LYS A 48 -8.69 -7.44 2.50
N ARG A 49 -8.83 -6.20 2.97
CA ARG A 49 -9.15 -5.04 2.12
C ARG A 49 -8.03 -4.76 1.11
N THR A 50 -6.77 -4.74 1.54
CA THR A 50 -5.63 -4.53 0.64
C THR A 50 -5.50 -5.64 -0.38
N SER A 51 -5.61 -6.91 0.03
CA SER A 51 -5.56 -8.03 -0.92
C SER A 51 -6.70 -7.98 -1.95
N ARG A 52 -7.91 -7.57 -1.55
CA ARG A 52 -9.02 -7.38 -2.49
C ARG A 52 -8.72 -6.23 -3.46
N LEU A 53 -8.22 -5.10 -2.95
CA LEU A 53 -7.90 -3.93 -3.76
C LEU A 53 -6.80 -4.23 -4.79
N GLU A 54 -5.76 -4.97 -4.39
CA GLU A 54 -4.69 -5.44 -5.29
C GLU A 54 -5.25 -6.34 -6.40
N LYS A 55 -6.16 -7.26 -6.07
CA LYS A 55 -6.81 -8.12 -7.07
C LYS A 55 -7.64 -7.30 -8.06
N GLU A 56 -8.49 -6.40 -7.57
CA GLU A 56 -9.31 -5.53 -8.41
C GLU A 56 -8.45 -4.64 -9.32
N HIS A 57 -7.37 -4.07 -8.77
CA HIS A 57 -6.39 -3.30 -9.54
C HIS A 57 -5.75 -4.14 -10.65
N ASN A 58 -5.28 -5.34 -10.33
CA ASN A 58 -4.66 -6.24 -11.31
C ASN A 58 -5.65 -6.66 -12.41
N GLU A 59 -6.90 -6.94 -12.06
CA GLU A 59 -7.94 -7.28 -13.03
C GLU A 59 -8.27 -6.10 -13.95
N LEU A 60 -8.36 -4.88 -13.41
CA LEU A 60 -8.59 -3.66 -14.20
C LEU A 60 -7.41 -3.39 -15.12
N CYS A 61 -6.18 -3.46 -14.61
CA CYS A 61 -4.98 -3.36 -15.42
C CYS A 61 -5.00 -4.39 -16.54
N PHE A 62 -5.31 -5.66 -16.26
CA PHE A 62 -5.37 -6.70 -17.28
C PHE A 62 -6.43 -6.41 -18.36
N LYS A 63 -7.63 -5.96 -17.96
CA LYS A 63 -8.69 -5.56 -18.91
C LYS A 63 -8.27 -4.36 -19.75
N TRP A 64 -7.64 -3.37 -19.13
CA TRP A 64 -7.11 -2.19 -19.81
C TRP A 64 -6.07 -2.58 -20.88
N HIS A 65 -5.07 -3.38 -20.51
CA HIS A 65 -4.05 -3.86 -21.44
C HIS A 65 -4.64 -4.69 -22.60
N LYS A 66 -5.72 -5.45 -22.36
CA LYS A 66 -6.42 -6.20 -23.41
C LYS A 66 -7.23 -5.34 -24.37
N GLN A 67 -7.72 -4.18 -23.92
CA GLN A 67 -8.55 -3.28 -24.73
C GLN A 67 -7.72 -2.27 -25.52
N MET A 68 -6.48 -2.01 -25.10
CA MET A 68 -5.53 -1.19 -25.86
C MET A 68 -5.09 -1.96 -27.12
N PRO A 69 -5.20 -1.39 -28.34
CA PRO A 69 -4.47 -1.92 -29.49
C PRO A 69 -2.99 -1.71 -29.21
N ILE A 70 -2.32 -2.78 -28.81
CA ILE A 70 -0.89 -2.78 -28.60
C ILE A 70 -0.23 -2.75 -29.98
N ASP A 71 0.07 -1.56 -30.47
CA ASP A 71 1.18 -1.41 -31.40
C ASP A 71 2.44 -1.81 -30.63
N ALA A 72 3.15 -2.84 -31.10
CA ALA A 72 4.30 -3.46 -30.42
C ALA A 72 5.40 -2.46 -29.99
N THR A 73 5.36 -1.25 -30.54
CA THR A 73 6.18 -0.08 -30.18
C THR A 73 5.90 0.46 -28.77
N ASN A 74 4.63 0.50 -28.33
CA ASN A 74 4.21 1.15 -27.07
C ASN A 74 4.38 0.25 -25.84
N LEU A 75 4.41 -1.08 -26.02
CA LEU A 75 4.71 -2.05 -24.96
C LEU A 75 6.10 -1.83 -24.37
N ARG A 76 7.08 -1.48 -25.23
CA ARG A 76 8.47 -1.25 -24.79
C ARG A 76 8.63 0.08 -24.06
N GLU A 77 7.87 1.11 -24.43
CA GLU A 77 7.87 2.40 -23.75
C GLU A 77 7.15 2.37 -22.40
N MET A 78 6.03 1.66 -22.29
CA MET A 78 5.29 1.55 -21.03
C MET A 78 6.09 0.77 -19.97
N ASP A 79 6.75 -0.32 -20.36
CA ASP A 79 7.64 -1.09 -19.49
C ASP A 79 8.84 -0.23 -19.04
N LEU A 80 9.45 0.53 -19.96
CA LEU A 80 10.53 1.47 -19.64
C LEU A 80 10.10 2.59 -18.69
N SER A 81 8.87 3.12 -18.82
CA SER A 81 8.38 4.22 -17.97
C SER A 81 8.16 3.79 -16.51
N TYR A 82 7.79 2.53 -16.27
CA TYR A 82 7.61 1.98 -14.94
C TYR A 82 8.96 1.70 -14.23
N TYR A 83 10.02 1.39 -15.00
CA TYR A 83 11.38 1.23 -14.48
C TYR A 83 12.22 2.52 -14.46
N GLN A 84 11.78 3.60 -15.11
CA GLN A 84 12.50 4.88 -15.17
C GLN A 84 12.19 5.83 -14.01
N LEU A 85 11.03 5.69 -13.36
CA LEU A 85 10.66 6.59 -12.26
C LEU A 85 11.59 6.47 -11.03
N ASP A 86 12.32 5.34 -10.92
CA ASP A 86 13.23 5.04 -9.81
C ASP A 86 14.70 5.40 -10.09
N ARG A 87 15.03 5.95 -11.27
CA ARG A 87 16.42 6.21 -11.65
C ARG A 87 16.61 7.70 -11.98
N GLU A 88 16.99 8.44 -10.95
CA GLU A 88 17.42 9.85 -10.97
C GLU A 88 18.65 10.11 -11.87
N PHE A 89 18.73 9.68 -13.11
CA PHE A 89 19.82 10.04 -14.01
C PHE A 89 19.36 10.03 -15.46
N ALA A 90 19.34 11.19 -16.08
CA ALA A 90 19.38 11.29 -17.54
C ALA A 90 20.71 10.72 -18.05
N PRO A 91 20.67 9.93 -19.13
CA PRO A 91 21.64 10.17 -20.18
C PRO A 91 20.92 10.34 -21.52
N GLN A 92 21.08 11.54 -22.08
CA GLN A 92 21.10 11.88 -23.50
C GLN A 92 20.95 10.73 -24.49
N ILE A 93 19.92 10.78 -25.34
CA ILE A 93 19.91 10.06 -26.62
C ILE A 93 19.51 11.02 -27.76
N PRO A 94 20.44 11.39 -28.66
CA PRO A 94 20.09 11.89 -29.98
C PRO A 94 19.94 10.70 -30.93
N MET A 95 18.72 10.16 -31.06
CA MET A 95 18.41 9.22 -32.13
C MET A 95 17.81 9.99 -33.30
N ALA A 96 18.68 10.39 -34.24
CA ALA A 96 18.28 10.98 -35.51
C ALA A 96 17.67 9.90 -36.41
N PHE A 97 16.35 9.88 -36.55
CA PHE A 97 15.67 9.22 -37.66
C PHE A 97 15.07 10.29 -38.56
N ARG A 98 15.86 10.72 -39.55
CA ARG A 98 15.35 11.50 -40.69
C ARG A 98 15.01 10.54 -41.82
N VAL A 99 13.73 10.24 -42.01
CA VAL A 99 13.17 10.08 -43.36
C VAL A 99 11.75 10.64 -43.31
N GLN A 100 11.52 11.71 -44.07
CA GLN A 100 10.21 12.35 -44.21
C GLN A 100 9.23 11.43 -44.97
N PRO A 101 7.93 11.48 -44.67
CA PRO A 101 6.93 10.82 -45.50
C PRO A 101 6.79 11.57 -46.84
N SER A 102 7.16 10.93 -47.94
CA SER A 102 6.90 11.45 -49.29
C SER A 102 5.50 11.04 -49.76
N HIS A 103 4.50 11.87 -49.49
CA HIS A 103 3.25 11.94 -50.26
C HIS A 103 2.79 13.41 -50.25
N PRO A 104 2.34 14.02 -51.38
CA PRO A 104 1.21 13.51 -52.15
C PRO A 104 1.33 13.66 -53.68
N ASN A 105 0.57 12.82 -54.42
CA ASN A 105 0.18 13.11 -55.80
C ASN A 105 -0.76 14.33 -55.82
N LEU A 106 -0.39 15.38 -56.55
CA LEU A 106 -1.30 16.36 -57.18
C LEU A 106 -0.48 17.39 -57.94
N GLN A 107 -0.53 17.34 -59.28
CA GLN A 107 -0.68 18.52 -60.13
C GLN A 107 -0.99 18.10 -61.57
N ASP A 108 -2.21 18.40 -61.99
CA ASP A 108 -2.65 18.45 -63.38
C ASP A 108 -1.86 19.52 -64.17
N ASN A 109 -1.40 19.13 -65.35
CA ASN A 109 -1.60 19.80 -66.66
C ASN A 109 -0.69 19.18 -67.73
#